data_AF-R0FB15-F1
#
_entry.id   AF-R0FB15-F1
#
_cell.length_a   1.000
_cell.length_b   1.000
_cell.length_c   1.000
_cell.angle_alpha   90.00
_cell.angle_beta   90.00
_cell.angle_gamma   90.00
#
_symmetry.space_group_name_H-M   'P 1'
#
loop_
_entity.id
_entity.type
_entity.pdbx_description
1 polymer ?
#
loop_
_entity_poly.entity_id
_entity_poly.type
_entity_poly.pdbx_seq_one_letter_code
_entity_poly.pdbx_strand_id
1 'polypeptide(L)'
;MGYLNSVLSSSSQVHADDGPVSGGGLSQNGKFSYGYASSPGKRSSMEDFYETRIDGVEGEIVGLFGVFDGHGGARAAEYVKQNLFSNLIRHPKFISDTRAAIADAYNQTDSEFLKSENSQNRDAGSTASTAILVGDRLLVANVGDSRAVICRGGNAIAVSRDHKPDQSDERQRIEDAGGFVMWAGTWRVGGVLAVSRAFGDRLLKQYVVADPEIQ
;
A
#
# COMPACT_ATOMS: atom_id res chain seq x y z
N MET A 1 -34.72 11.97 27.55
CA MET A 1 -34.59 11.94 26.07
C MET A 1 -33.28 11.25 25.75
N GLY A 2 -33.37 10.00 25.29
CA GLY A 2 -32.21 9.12 25.10
C GLY A 2 -31.48 9.43 23.79
N TYR A 3 -30.16 9.47 23.87
CA TYR A 3 -29.29 9.42 22.70
C TYR A 3 -29.13 7.95 22.32
N LEU A 4 -29.62 7.59 21.13
CA LEU A 4 -29.45 6.28 20.55
C LEU A 4 -28.01 6.12 20.05
N ASN A 5 -27.35 5.10 20.59
CA ASN A 5 -26.12 4.51 20.07
C ASN A 5 -26.34 4.02 18.62
N SER A 6 -25.58 4.54 17.66
CA SER A 6 -25.38 3.84 16.39
C SER A 6 -24.27 2.82 16.57
N VAL A 7 -24.71 1.57 16.76
CA VAL A 7 -23.89 0.36 16.82
C VAL A 7 -23.13 0.21 15.50
N LEU A 8 -21.79 0.23 15.57
CA LEU A 8 -20.92 -0.32 14.55
C LEU A 8 -21.14 -1.84 14.52
N SER A 9 -21.83 -2.35 13.50
CA SER A 9 -21.87 -3.78 13.26
C SER A 9 -20.60 -4.19 12.50
N SER A 10 -19.66 -4.80 13.20
CA SER A 10 -18.65 -5.65 12.58
C SER A 10 -19.32 -6.95 12.15
N SER A 11 -19.72 -7.04 10.88
CA SER A 11 -20.11 -8.32 10.28
C SER A 11 -18.91 -8.91 9.56
N SER A 12 -18.20 -9.78 10.26
CA SER A 12 -17.31 -10.78 9.68
C SER A 12 -18.16 -11.84 8.97
N GLN A 13 -18.38 -11.67 7.67
CA GLN A 13 -18.83 -12.74 6.77
C GLN A 13 -18.06 -12.61 5.46
N VAL A 14 -17.18 -13.57 5.20
CA VAL A 14 -16.46 -13.71 3.93
C VAL A 14 -17.46 -14.26 2.93
N HIS A 15 -18.13 -13.37 2.19
CA HIS A 15 -18.99 -13.75 1.08
C HIS A 15 -18.21 -13.73 -0.22
N ALA A 16 -18.20 -14.87 -0.90
CA ALA A 16 -17.76 -15.02 -2.27
C ALA A 16 -18.76 -14.37 -3.23
N ASP A 17 -18.77 -13.03 -3.30
CA ASP A 17 -19.34 -12.27 -4.42
C ASP A 17 -18.87 -10.79 -4.38
N ASP A 18 -17.56 -10.54 -4.46
CA ASP A 18 -17.05 -9.17 -4.58
C ASP A 18 -17.21 -8.70 -6.04
N GLY A 19 -18.42 -8.27 -6.38
CA GLY A 19 -18.69 -7.59 -7.65
C GLY A 19 -17.88 -6.28 -7.80
N PRO A 20 -17.88 -5.66 -8.98
CA PRO A 20 -17.22 -4.37 -9.18
C PRO A 20 -17.75 -3.32 -8.19
N VAL A 21 -16.82 -2.61 -7.52
CA VAL A 21 -17.12 -1.51 -6.62
C VAL A 21 -16.58 -0.20 -7.20
N SER A 22 -17.28 0.90 -6.96
CA SER A 22 -16.79 2.23 -7.29
C SER A 22 -17.36 3.27 -6.35
N GLY A 23 -16.68 4.40 -6.24
CA GLY A 23 -17.08 5.48 -5.35
C GLY A 23 -16.18 6.69 -5.49
N GLY A 24 -16.37 7.66 -4.60
CA GLY A 24 -15.58 8.88 -4.58
C GLY A 24 -16.06 9.84 -3.52
N GLY A 25 -15.46 11.02 -3.49
CA GLY A 25 -15.79 12.04 -2.52
C GLY A 25 -15.15 13.39 -2.84
N LEU A 26 -15.50 14.37 -2.02
CA LEU A 26 -14.98 15.73 -2.06
C LEU A 26 -14.42 16.09 -0.68
N SER A 27 -13.27 16.75 -0.66
CA SER A 27 -12.71 17.33 0.57
C SER A 27 -13.65 18.36 1.18
N GLN A 28 -13.63 18.50 2.51
CA GLN A 28 -14.55 19.38 3.24
C GLN A 28 -14.46 20.85 2.81
N ASN A 29 -13.28 21.31 2.40
CA ASN A 29 -13.06 22.67 1.88
C ASN A 29 -13.17 22.76 0.35
N GLY A 30 -13.50 21.66 -0.34
CA GLY A 30 -13.64 21.60 -1.79
C GLY A 30 -12.33 21.72 -2.58
N LYS A 31 -11.14 21.67 -1.94
CA LYS A 31 -9.85 21.82 -2.63
C LYS A 31 -9.53 20.67 -3.59
N PHE A 32 -9.97 19.45 -3.26
CA PHE A 32 -9.78 18.27 -4.09
C PHE A 32 -10.98 17.32 -4.00
N SER A 33 -11.17 16.52 -5.05
CA SER A 33 -12.07 15.37 -5.09
C SER A 33 -11.27 14.10 -5.39
N TYR A 34 -11.86 12.94 -5.12
CA TYR A 34 -11.28 11.66 -5.43
C TYR A 34 -12.35 10.69 -5.93
N GLY A 35 -11.91 9.65 -6.62
CA GLY A 35 -12.73 8.54 -7.07
C GLY A 35 -11.92 7.25 -7.09
N TYR A 36 -12.61 6.12 -7.01
CA TYR A 36 -12.02 4.81 -7.11
C TYR A 36 -12.96 3.84 -7.82
N ALA A 37 -12.38 2.81 -8.40
CA ALA A 37 -13.09 1.64 -8.87
C ALA A 37 -12.20 0.41 -8.66
N SER A 38 -12.79 -0.73 -8.30
CA SER A 38 -12.08 -1.97 -8.06
C SER A 38 -12.95 -3.15 -8.49
N SER A 39 -12.34 -4.18 -9.07
CA SER A 39 -13.05 -5.35 -9.57
C SER A 39 -12.11 -6.56 -9.62
N PRO A 40 -12.58 -7.77 -9.29
CA PRO A 40 -11.77 -8.99 -9.41
C PRO A 40 -11.42 -9.34 -10.87
N GLY A 41 -12.14 -8.77 -11.84
CA GLY A 41 -11.95 -9.05 -13.25
C GLY A 41 -12.09 -10.55 -13.56
N LYS A 42 -11.03 -11.16 -14.10
CA LYS A 42 -10.99 -12.59 -14.46
C LYS A 42 -10.41 -13.49 -13.36
N ARG A 43 -9.97 -12.93 -12.22
CA ARG A 43 -9.40 -13.71 -11.12
C ARG A 43 -10.50 -14.37 -10.30
N SER A 44 -10.23 -15.54 -9.74
CA SER A 44 -11.15 -16.29 -8.88
C SER A 44 -11.26 -15.73 -7.46
N SER A 45 -10.32 -14.87 -7.07
CA SER A 45 -10.27 -14.19 -5.78
C SER A 45 -9.85 -12.74 -5.98
N MET A 46 -10.36 -11.87 -5.11
CA MET A 46 -9.95 -10.47 -5.03
C MET A 46 -8.83 -10.34 -4.00
N GLU A 47 -7.61 -10.04 -4.46
CA GLU A 47 -6.46 -9.78 -3.59
C GLU A 47 -6.03 -8.30 -3.64
N ASP A 48 -6.66 -7.49 -4.50
CA ASP A 48 -6.46 -6.05 -4.57
C ASP A 48 -7.32 -5.34 -3.52
N PHE A 49 -6.71 -4.40 -2.82
CA PHE A 49 -7.36 -3.52 -1.87
C PHE A 49 -7.04 -2.07 -2.19
N TYR A 50 -7.89 -1.17 -1.73
CA TYR A 50 -7.65 0.26 -1.79
C TYR A 50 -8.14 0.90 -0.49
N GLU A 51 -7.60 2.09 -0.20
CA GLU A 51 -8.08 2.94 0.88
C GLU A 51 -8.18 4.38 0.39
N THR A 52 -9.25 5.06 0.79
CA THR A 52 -9.47 6.48 0.48
C THR A 52 -9.98 7.17 1.73
N ARG A 53 -9.13 7.95 2.37
CA ARG A 53 -9.43 8.63 3.64
C ARG A 53 -9.13 10.13 3.52
N ILE A 54 -10.05 10.93 4.02
CA ILE A 54 -9.83 12.36 4.26
C ILE A 54 -9.89 12.57 5.77
N ASP A 55 -8.89 13.26 6.31
CA ASP A 55 -8.77 13.56 7.74
C ASP A 55 -8.37 15.02 7.98
N GLY A 56 -8.46 15.45 9.23
CA GLY A 56 -7.95 16.73 9.72
C GLY A 56 -6.88 16.50 10.78
N VAL A 57 -5.63 16.88 10.50
CA VAL A 57 -4.50 16.68 11.42
C VAL A 57 -3.82 18.02 11.67
N GLU A 58 -3.77 18.44 12.94
CA GLU A 58 -3.16 19.72 13.36
C GLU A 58 -3.66 20.95 12.56
N GLY A 59 -4.92 20.93 12.12
CA GLY A 59 -5.53 22.01 11.34
C GLY A 59 -5.33 21.90 9.83
N GLU A 60 -4.52 20.94 9.35
CA GLU A 60 -4.35 20.64 7.94
C GLU A 60 -5.38 19.61 7.47
N ILE A 61 -5.90 19.80 6.25
CA ILE A 61 -6.66 18.75 5.57
C ILE A 61 -5.68 17.76 4.96
N VAL A 62 -5.92 16.49 5.25
CA VAL A 62 -5.08 15.38 4.84
C VAL A 62 -5.88 14.45 3.95
N GLY A 63 -5.36 14.17 2.74
CA GLY A 63 -5.89 13.14 1.85
C GLY A 63 -4.95 11.95 1.80
N LEU A 64 -5.47 10.74 2.04
CA LEU A 64 -4.71 9.49 2.07
C LEU A 64 -5.35 8.51 1.11
N PHE A 65 -4.64 8.16 0.05
CA PHE A 65 -5.11 7.27 -0.99
C PHE A 65 -4.08 6.18 -1.22
N GLY A 66 -4.52 4.92 -1.23
CA GLY A 66 -3.63 3.78 -1.39
C GLY A 66 -4.25 2.72 -2.28
N VAL A 67 -3.41 2.08 -3.09
CA VAL A 67 -3.71 0.84 -3.80
C VAL A 67 -2.72 -0.22 -3.33
N PHE A 68 -3.24 -1.40 -3.01
CA PHE A 68 -2.51 -2.52 -2.43
C PHE A 68 -2.82 -3.78 -3.24
N ASP A 69 -1.93 -4.15 -4.15
CA ASP A 69 -2.02 -5.41 -4.91
C ASP A 69 -1.46 -6.54 -4.03
N GLY A 70 -2.31 -7.50 -3.69
CA GLY A 70 -1.95 -8.64 -2.84
C GLY A 70 -1.51 -9.85 -3.65
N HIS A 71 -0.58 -10.62 -3.10
CA HIS A 71 -0.14 -11.89 -3.66
C HIS A 71 0.05 -12.96 -2.57
N GLY A 72 -0.16 -14.23 -2.93
CA GLY A 72 -0.11 -15.33 -1.96
C GLY A 72 -1.28 -15.34 -0.97
N GLY A 73 -2.34 -14.57 -1.26
CA GLY A 73 -3.49 -14.35 -0.39
C GLY A 73 -3.76 -12.87 -0.12
N ALA A 74 -5.03 -12.50 0.07
CA ALA A 74 -5.50 -11.14 0.35
C ALA A 74 -4.99 -10.51 1.67
N ARG A 75 -4.45 -11.32 2.59
CA ARG A 75 -4.27 -10.93 4.00
C ARG A 75 -3.26 -9.80 4.21
N ALA A 76 -2.16 -9.81 3.45
CA ALA A 76 -1.16 -8.74 3.53
C ALA A 76 -1.74 -7.42 3.04
N ALA A 77 -2.39 -7.41 1.87
CA ALA A 77 -3.01 -6.21 1.30
C ALA A 77 -4.12 -5.66 2.21
N GLU A 78 -4.97 -6.54 2.76
CA GLU A 78 -6.01 -6.17 3.72
C GLU A 78 -5.40 -5.56 5.00
N TYR A 79 -4.34 -6.16 5.53
CA TYR A 79 -3.66 -5.64 6.71
C TYR A 79 -3.05 -4.26 6.48
N VAL A 80 -2.35 -4.08 5.35
CA VAL A 80 -1.74 -2.80 4.97
C VAL A 80 -2.82 -1.72 4.82
N LYS A 81 -3.93 -2.02 4.13
CA LYS A 81 -5.09 -1.14 4.02
C LYS A 81 -5.58 -0.65 5.39
N GLN A 82 -5.75 -1.56 6.34
CA GLN A 82 -6.33 -1.24 7.65
C GLN A 82 -5.39 -0.43 8.55
N ASN A 83 -4.08 -0.65 8.45
CA ASN A 83 -3.12 -0.18 9.46
C ASN A 83 -2.20 0.93 8.97
N LEU A 84 -1.81 0.96 7.69
CA LEU A 84 -0.74 1.85 7.19
C LEU A 84 -1.04 3.33 7.46
N PHE A 85 -2.22 3.81 7.06
CA PHE A 85 -2.60 5.20 7.25
C PHE A 85 -2.86 5.57 8.70
N SER A 86 -3.28 4.60 9.52
CA SER A 86 -3.43 4.81 10.96
C SER A 86 -2.08 4.97 11.65
N ASN A 87 -1.08 4.17 11.27
CA ASN A 87 0.30 4.30 11.76
C ASN A 87 0.91 5.63 11.30
N LEU A 88 0.68 6.02 10.05
CA LEU A 88 1.19 7.26 9.47
C LEU A 88 0.65 8.51 10.18
N ILE A 89 -0.68 8.65 10.33
CA ILE A 89 -1.28 9.85 10.97
C ILE A 89 -0.84 9.98 12.43
N ARG A 90 -0.66 8.86 13.14
CA ARG A 90 -0.24 8.85 14.55
C ARG A 90 1.26 9.11 14.71
N HIS A 91 2.04 9.12 13.64
CA HIS A 91 3.47 9.30 13.71
C HIS A 91 3.80 10.74 14.17
N PRO A 92 4.67 10.93 15.18
CA PRO A 92 4.96 12.26 15.74
C PRO A 92 5.62 13.22 14.75
N LYS A 93 6.18 12.70 13.65
CA LYS A 93 6.76 13.49 12.57
C LYS A 93 5.82 13.71 11.38
N PHE A 94 4.55 13.28 11.45
CA PHE A 94 3.66 13.29 10.29
C PHE A 94 3.57 14.67 9.61
N ILE A 95 3.44 15.74 10.39
CA ILE A 95 3.40 17.11 9.86
C ILE A 95 4.80 17.69 9.63
N SER A 96 5.71 17.52 10.59
CA SER A 96 7.03 18.16 10.60
C SER A 96 8.05 17.55 9.62
N ASP A 97 7.98 16.24 9.40
CA ASP A 97 8.80 15.48 8.46
C ASP A 97 8.00 14.27 7.93
N THR A 98 7.04 14.58 7.05
CA THR A 98 6.14 13.60 6.45
C THR A 98 6.89 12.48 5.72
N ARG A 99 8.06 12.77 5.13
CA ARG A 99 8.86 11.77 4.42
C ARG A 99 9.43 10.72 5.38
N ALA A 100 10.02 11.14 6.50
CA ALA A 100 10.47 10.21 7.53
C ALA A 100 9.29 9.44 8.12
N ALA A 101 8.17 10.12 8.39
CA ALA A 101 6.97 9.48 8.91
C ALA A 101 6.42 8.38 7.99
N ILE A 102 6.46 8.58 6.67
CA ILE A 102 6.08 7.56 5.68
C ILE A 102 6.99 6.35 5.76
N ALA A 103 8.32 6.56 5.71
CA ALA A 103 9.27 5.46 5.76
C ALA A 103 9.13 4.64 7.06
N ASP A 104 9.01 5.31 8.19
CA ASP A 104 8.83 4.68 9.51
C ASP A 104 7.49 3.93 9.58
N ALA A 105 6.39 4.51 9.08
CA ALA A 105 5.08 3.88 9.08
C ALA A 105 5.01 2.62 8.20
N TYR A 106 5.65 2.64 7.01
CA TYR A 106 5.75 1.47 6.14
C TYR A 106 6.48 0.32 6.85
N ASN A 107 7.64 0.59 7.42
CA ASN A 107 8.44 -0.42 8.13
C ASN A 107 7.78 -0.91 9.42
N GLN A 108 7.07 -0.02 10.13
CA GLN A 108 6.26 -0.39 11.29
C GLN A 108 5.13 -1.33 10.89
N THR A 109 4.33 -0.98 9.87
CA THR A 109 3.20 -1.80 9.42
C THR A 109 3.66 -3.17 8.91
N ASP A 110 4.78 -3.24 8.18
CA ASP A 110 5.37 -4.51 7.74
C ASP A 110 5.79 -5.38 8.93
N SER A 111 6.49 -4.77 9.90
CA SER A 111 6.93 -5.47 11.11
C SER A 111 5.77 -5.97 11.96
N GLU A 112 4.68 -5.22 12.06
CA GLU A 112 3.47 -5.62 12.79
C GLU A 112 2.74 -6.76 12.07
N PHE A 113 2.59 -6.68 10.74
CA PHE A 113 2.04 -7.78 9.94
C PHE A 113 2.83 -9.07 10.15
N LEU A 114 4.16 -9.01 9.97
CA LEU A 114 5.06 -10.16 10.16
C LEU A 114 5.07 -10.69 11.60
N LYS A 115 4.65 -9.94 12.63
CA LYS A 115 4.51 -10.46 14.00
C LYS A 115 3.15 -11.12 14.22
N SER A 116 2.11 -10.62 13.56
CA SER A 116 0.75 -11.17 13.65
C SER A 116 0.56 -12.49 12.88
N GLU A 117 1.40 -12.74 11.87
CA GLU A 117 1.39 -13.98 11.11
C GLU A 117 1.92 -15.16 11.92
N ASN A 118 1.14 -16.24 12.09
CA ASN A 118 1.67 -17.50 12.63
C ASN A 118 2.38 -18.30 11.52
N SER A 119 3.33 -19.17 11.90
CA SER A 119 4.13 -20.01 10.97
C SER A 119 3.34 -21.05 10.17
N GLN A 120 2.03 -21.17 10.40
CA GLN A 120 1.11 -22.05 9.65
C GLN A 120 0.46 -21.36 8.44
N ASN A 121 0.61 -20.03 8.33
CA ASN A 121 -0.01 -19.28 7.26
C ASN A 121 0.87 -19.24 6.00
N ARG A 122 0.22 -19.26 4.83
CA ARG A 122 0.88 -19.06 3.53
C ARG A 122 1.59 -17.72 3.51
N ASP A 123 2.78 -17.69 2.92
CA ASP A 123 3.57 -16.48 2.74
C ASP A 123 2.82 -15.52 1.80
N ALA A 124 2.19 -14.52 2.39
CA ALA A 124 1.40 -13.52 1.69
C ALA A 124 2.17 -12.19 1.71
N GLY A 125 2.05 -11.45 0.62
CA GLY A 125 2.65 -10.14 0.51
C GLY A 125 1.75 -9.17 -0.24
N SER A 126 2.15 -7.90 -0.23
CA SER A 126 1.42 -6.87 -0.93
C SER A 126 2.32 -5.72 -1.37
N THR A 127 2.01 -5.17 -2.55
CA THR A 127 2.52 -3.88 -2.98
C THR A 127 1.77 -2.75 -2.26
N ALA A 128 2.33 -1.53 -2.30
CA ALA A 128 1.59 -0.34 -1.90
C ALA A 128 2.05 0.86 -2.74
N SER A 129 1.11 1.46 -3.46
CA SER A 129 1.30 2.78 -4.08
C SER A 129 0.37 3.76 -3.38
N THR A 130 0.92 4.69 -2.61
CA THR A 130 0.13 5.68 -1.86
C THR A 130 0.38 7.10 -2.33
N ALA A 131 -0.67 7.91 -2.28
CA ALA A 131 -0.67 9.34 -2.51
C ALA A 131 -1.17 10.04 -1.23
N ILE A 132 -0.30 10.87 -0.65
CA ILE A 132 -0.49 11.50 0.65
C ILE A 132 -0.45 13.01 0.45
N LEU A 133 -1.61 13.64 0.56
CA LEU A 133 -1.78 15.08 0.45
C LEU A 133 -1.86 15.67 1.87
N VAL A 134 -0.92 16.54 2.23
CA VAL A 134 -0.91 17.28 3.51
C VAL A 134 -0.91 18.76 3.19
N GLY A 135 -2.04 19.42 3.43
CA GLY A 135 -2.27 20.79 2.96
C GLY A 135 -2.22 20.83 1.43
N ASP A 136 -1.25 21.54 0.86
CA ASP A 136 -1.03 21.62 -0.59
C ASP A 136 0.18 20.77 -1.06
N ARG A 137 0.77 19.94 -0.18
CA ARG A 137 1.92 19.07 -0.50
C ARG A 137 1.46 17.66 -0.79
N LEU A 138 1.71 17.18 -2.01
CA LEU A 138 1.48 15.79 -2.40
C LEU A 138 2.79 15.01 -2.36
N LEU A 139 2.83 13.94 -1.57
CA LEU A 139 3.91 12.95 -1.55
C LEU A 139 3.38 11.64 -2.12
N VAL A 140 4.18 10.99 -2.95
CA VAL A 140 3.87 9.65 -3.46
C VAL A 140 4.89 8.67 -2.92
N ALA A 141 4.43 7.57 -2.33
CA ALA A 141 5.28 6.53 -1.78
C ALA A 141 4.94 5.18 -2.38
N ASN A 142 5.95 4.49 -2.92
CA ASN A 142 5.75 3.22 -3.62
C ASN A 142 6.60 2.09 -3.03
N VAL A 143 6.00 0.91 -2.94
CA VAL A 143 6.62 -0.39 -2.66
C VAL A 143 5.99 -1.39 -3.62
N GLY A 144 6.81 -2.11 -4.39
CA GLY A 144 6.34 -3.04 -5.42
C GLY A 144 6.08 -2.38 -6.78
N ASP A 145 5.23 -2.99 -7.59
CA ASP A 145 5.01 -2.64 -9.00
C ASP A 145 3.62 -2.08 -9.32
N SER A 146 2.84 -1.74 -8.30
CA SER A 146 1.79 -0.73 -8.43
C SER A 146 2.41 0.62 -8.84
N ARG A 147 1.61 1.50 -9.47
CA ARG A 147 2.13 2.76 -10.04
C ARG A 147 1.21 3.95 -9.82
N ALA A 148 1.81 5.10 -9.51
CA ALA A 148 1.17 6.40 -9.49
C ALA A 148 1.65 7.28 -10.65
N VAL A 149 0.70 7.97 -11.27
CA VAL A 149 0.92 8.89 -12.39
C VAL A 149 0.10 10.16 -12.14
N ILE A 150 0.71 11.32 -12.37
CA ILE A 150 0.01 12.61 -12.32
C ILE A 150 -0.21 13.12 -13.74
N CYS A 151 -1.39 13.66 -14.01
CA CYS A 151 -1.65 14.44 -15.21
C CYS A 151 -1.45 15.94 -14.92
N ARG A 152 -0.53 16.61 -15.63
CA ARG A 152 -0.30 18.06 -15.52
C ARG A 152 -0.28 18.68 -16.90
N GLY A 153 -1.22 19.59 -17.18
CA GLY A 153 -1.34 20.25 -18.48
C GLY A 153 -1.57 19.27 -19.64
N GLY A 154 -2.28 18.16 -19.40
CA GLY A 154 -2.52 17.11 -20.38
C GLY A 154 -1.41 16.07 -20.53
N ASN A 155 -0.29 16.23 -19.81
CA ASN A 155 0.83 15.28 -19.86
C ASN A 155 0.79 14.31 -18.68
N ALA A 156 0.96 13.02 -18.95
CA ALA A 156 1.14 11.99 -17.95
C ALA A 156 2.60 11.96 -17.46
N ILE A 157 2.79 12.08 -16.15
CA ILE A 157 4.09 12.11 -15.49
C ILE A 157 4.11 10.99 -14.46
N ALA A 158 4.98 9.99 -14.63
CA ALA A 158 5.18 8.97 -13.62
C ALA A 158 5.77 9.62 -12.36
N VAL A 159 5.13 9.38 -11.22
CA VAL A 159 5.56 9.89 -9.90
C VAL A 159 5.84 8.76 -8.93
N SER A 160 5.98 7.55 -9.45
CA SER A 160 6.56 6.40 -8.78
C SER A 160 7.38 5.60 -9.77
N ARG A 161 8.30 4.79 -9.25
CA ARG A 161 9.04 3.78 -10.01
C ARG A 161 8.63 2.40 -9.52
N ASP A 162 8.31 1.51 -10.45
CA ASP A 162 8.05 0.10 -10.12
C ASP A 162 9.31 -0.55 -9.55
N HIS A 163 9.16 -1.38 -8.53
CA HIS A 163 10.25 -2.13 -7.94
C HIS A 163 10.32 -3.54 -8.56
N LYS A 164 11.10 -3.66 -9.65
CA LYS A 164 11.26 -4.90 -10.40
C LYS A 164 12.63 -5.54 -10.11
N PRO A 165 12.72 -6.88 -9.99
CA PRO A 165 13.97 -7.56 -9.66
C PRO A 165 15.13 -7.35 -10.64
N ASP A 166 14.87 -6.97 -11.90
CA ASP A 166 15.90 -6.74 -12.92
C ASP A 166 16.43 -5.32 -13.01
N GLN A 167 15.87 -4.39 -12.23
CA GLN A 167 16.46 -3.06 -12.11
C GLN A 167 17.81 -3.15 -11.42
N SER A 168 18.80 -2.43 -11.93
CA SER A 168 20.19 -2.60 -11.52
C SER A 168 20.42 -2.36 -10.03
N ASP A 169 19.76 -1.35 -9.46
CA ASP A 169 19.85 -1.01 -8.04
C ASP A 169 19.12 -2.04 -7.16
N GLU A 170 17.93 -2.48 -7.56
CA GLU A 170 17.17 -3.50 -6.84
C GLU A 170 17.87 -4.87 -6.89
N ARG A 171 18.39 -5.25 -8.06
CA ARG A 171 19.15 -6.49 -8.23
C ARG A 171 20.41 -6.48 -7.38
N GLN A 172 21.17 -5.39 -7.40
CA GLN A 172 22.37 -5.23 -6.58
C GLN A 172 22.02 -5.37 -5.10
N ARG A 173 20.97 -4.68 -4.63
CA ARG A 173 20.50 -4.78 -3.23
C ARG A 173 20.14 -6.21 -2.83
N ILE A 174 19.47 -6.96 -3.71
CA ILE A 174 19.11 -8.36 -3.48
C ILE A 174 20.36 -9.25 -3.40
N GLU A 175 21.29 -9.11 -4.34
CA GLU A 175 22.51 -9.92 -4.43
C GLU A 175 23.48 -9.61 -3.27
N ASP A 176 23.62 -8.33 -2.88
CA ASP A 176 24.41 -7.89 -1.72
C ASP A 176 23.86 -8.44 -0.40
N ALA A 177 22.54 -8.60 -0.31
CA ALA A 177 21.88 -9.25 0.82
C ALA A 177 22.04 -10.79 0.81
N GLY A 178 22.70 -11.38 -0.19
CA GLY A 178 22.90 -12.83 -0.34
C GLY A 178 21.79 -13.56 -1.08
N GLY A 179 20.84 -12.81 -1.66
CA GLY A 179 19.79 -13.34 -2.52
C GLY A 179 20.26 -13.53 -3.96
N PHE A 180 19.33 -13.91 -4.83
CA PHE A 180 19.59 -13.99 -6.27
C PHE A 180 18.34 -13.62 -7.06
N VAL A 181 18.56 -13.14 -8.28
CA VAL A 181 17.50 -12.86 -9.26
C VAL A 181 17.62 -13.85 -10.41
N MET A 182 16.53 -14.53 -10.75
CA MET A 182 16.50 -15.48 -11.86
C MET A 182 15.35 -15.21 -12.82
N TRP A 183 15.56 -15.54 -14.09
CA TRP A 183 14.51 -15.51 -15.09
C TRP A 183 13.68 -16.81 -15.05
N ALA A 184 12.38 -16.68 -14.76
CA ALA A 184 11.40 -17.77 -14.82
C ALA A 184 10.06 -17.22 -15.34
N GLY A 185 9.98 -17.02 -16.66
CA GLY A 185 8.90 -16.34 -17.36
C GLY A 185 8.90 -14.81 -17.19
N THR A 186 9.39 -14.35 -16.03
CA THR A 186 9.77 -12.97 -15.72
C THR A 186 10.94 -13.01 -14.73
N TRP A 187 11.57 -11.88 -14.46
CA TRP A 187 12.61 -11.78 -13.43
C TRP A 187 12.01 -11.92 -12.03
N ARG A 188 12.61 -12.78 -11.21
CA ARG A 188 12.10 -13.12 -9.89
C ARG A 188 13.19 -13.17 -8.81
N VAL A 189 12.89 -12.63 -7.63
CA VAL A 189 13.70 -12.79 -6.41
C VAL A 189 13.59 -14.22 -5.91
N GLY A 190 14.71 -14.90 -5.74
CA GLY A 190 14.76 -16.29 -5.28
C GLY A 190 14.02 -17.28 -6.20
N GLY A 191 13.68 -16.88 -7.43
CA GLY A 191 12.82 -17.66 -8.33
C GLY A 191 11.32 -17.60 -8.05
N VAL A 192 10.89 -16.83 -7.05
CA VAL A 192 9.50 -16.83 -6.56
C VAL A 192 8.79 -15.52 -6.90
N LEU A 193 9.26 -14.39 -6.38
CA LEU A 193 8.52 -13.11 -6.43
C LEU A 193 8.96 -12.23 -7.60
N ALA A 194 7.99 -11.74 -8.38
CA ALA A 194 8.23 -10.85 -9.53
C ALA A 194 8.37 -9.36 -9.16
N VAL A 195 8.32 -9.05 -7.86
CA VAL A 195 8.55 -7.74 -7.26
C VAL A 195 9.77 -7.79 -6.35
N SER A 196 10.54 -6.71 -6.29
CA SER A 196 11.73 -6.62 -5.44
C SER A 196 11.47 -6.00 -4.06
N ARG A 197 10.33 -5.32 -3.90
CA ARG A 197 9.88 -4.72 -2.64
C ARG A 197 8.41 -5.05 -2.42
N ALA A 198 8.05 -5.37 -1.19
CA ALA A 198 6.69 -5.69 -0.77
C ALA A 198 6.57 -5.66 0.76
N PHE A 199 5.35 -5.47 1.24
CA PHE A 199 4.95 -5.83 2.59
C PHE A 199 4.78 -7.35 2.70
N GLY A 200 5.05 -7.93 3.87
CA GLY A 200 4.95 -9.37 4.08
C GLY A 200 6.13 -10.13 3.47
N ASP A 201 5.85 -11.22 2.77
CA ASP A 201 6.86 -12.08 2.12
C ASP A 201 7.97 -12.53 3.08
N ARG A 202 7.55 -13.08 4.24
CA ARG A 202 8.41 -13.46 5.35
C ARG A 202 9.59 -14.31 4.92
N LEU A 203 9.39 -15.29 4.03
CA LEU A 203 10.45 -16.20 3.63
C LEU A 203 11.54 -15.51 2.80
N LEU A 204 11.21 -14.37 2.18
CA LEU A 204 12.11 -13.59 1.33
C LEU A 204 12.42 -12.21 1.91
N LYS A 205 12.02 -11.92 3.15
CA LYS A 205 12.10 -10.57 3.73
C LYS A 205 13.51 -9.99 3.81
N GLN A 206 14.52 -10.85 3.92
CA GLN A 206 15.92 -10.45 3.81
C GLN A 206 16.24 -9.75 2.48
N TYR A 207 15.52 -10.10 1.40
CA TYR A 207 15.73 -9.60 0.04
C TYR A 207 14.59 -8.70 -0.45
N VAL A 208 13.38 -8.87 0.09
CA VAL A 208 12.17 -8.15 -0.31
C VAL A 208 11.76 -7.21 0.81
N VAL A 209 12.16 -5.95 0.71
CA VAL A 209 11.99 -4.94 1.77
C VAL A 209 10.69 -4.16 1.60
N ALA A 210 10.18 -3.58 2.69
CA ALA A 210 9.02 -2.67 2.68
C ALA A 210 9.43 -1.19 2.63
N ASP A 211 10.70 -0.89 2.35
CA ASP A 211 11.21 0.48 2.26
C ASP A 211 10.62 1.20 1.03
N PRO A 212 9.86 2.29 1.22
CA PRO A 212 9.24 3.00 0.12
C PRO A 212 10.24 3.88 -0.64
N GLU A 213 10.10 3.94 -1.96
CA GLU A 213 10.61 5.07 -2.72
C GLU A 213 9.59 6.21 -2.64
N ILE A 214 10.00 7.38 -2.13
CA ILE A 214 9.13 8.53 -1.91
C ILE A 214 9.53 9.64 -2.88
N GLN A 215 8.58 10.14 -3.67
CA GLN A 215 8.76 11.29 -4.56
C GLN A 215 8.15 12.53 -3.90
#